data_AF-A0A7C1CNL5-F1
#
_entry.id   AF-A0A7C1CNL5-F1
#
_cell.length_a   1.000
_cell.length_b   1.000
_cell.length_c   1.000
_cell.angle_alpha   90.00
_cell.angle_beta   90.00
_cell.angle_gamma   90.00
#
_symmetry.space_group_name_H-M   'P 1'
#
loop_
_entity.id
_entity.type
_entity.pdbx_description
1 polymer ?
#
loop_
_entity_poly.entity_id
_entity_poly.type
_entity_poly.pdbx_seq_one_letter_code
_entity_poly.pdbx_strand_id
1 'polypeptide(L)' 'LKSGKFEKIFNYPFYNEFLLKSKEDISTVNKKLLENNFIPPLKICEFYKEENLRNVLLFAVTEVLKRDELNKVAKILSE' A
#
# COMPACT_ATOMS: atom_id res chain seq x y z
N LEU A 1 -8.48 8.77 -4.46
CA LEU A 1 -9.01 7.78 -3.49
C LEU A 1 -9.56 8.53 -2.28
N LYS A 2 -10.54 7.98 -1.53
CA LYS A 2 -11.20 8.71 -0.43
C LYS A 2 -10.23 9.22 0.65
N SER A 3 -9.15 8.50 0.94
CA SER A 3 -8.16 8.90 1.94
C SER A 3 -7.30 10.10 1.53
N GLY A 4 -7.20 10.41 0.23
CA GLY A 4 -6.31 11.46 -0.27
C GLY A 4 -4.81 11.17 -0.17
N LYS A 5 -4.38 10.15 0.61
CA LYS A 5 -2.98 9.73 0.85
C LYS A 5 -2.36 8.91 -0.29
N PHE A 6 -3.21 8.30 -1.12
CA PHE A 6 -2.81 7.42 -2.21
C PHE A 6 -3.42 7.84 -3.56
N GLU A 7 -2.69 7.49 -4.60
CA GLU A 7 -3.04 7.71 -6.00
C GLU A 7 -3.03 6.40 -6.77
N LYS A 8 -3.93 6.30 -7.77
CA LYS A 8 -3.87 5.22 -8.75
C LYS A 8 -2.73 5.55 -9.72
N ILE A 9 -1.82 4.61 -9.93
CA ILE A 9 -0.73 4.78 -10.89
C ILE A 9 -1.08 4.23 -12.27
N PHE A 10 -1.80 3.11 -12.32
CA PHE A 10 -2.20 2.45 -13.56
C PHE A 10 -3.72 2.34 -13.61
N ASN A 11 -4.27 2.40 -14.82
CA ASN A 11 -5.66 2.06 -15.06
C ASN A 11 -5.72 0.63 -15.62
N TYR A 12 -6.01 -0.33 -14.75
CA TYR A 12 -6.00 -1.76 -15.09
C TYR A 12 -7.00 -2.53 -14.21
N PRO A 13 -7.51 -3.69 -14.69
CA PRO A 13 -8.29 -4.56 -13.84
C PRO A 13 -7.38 -5.17 -12.76
N PHE A 14 -7.83 -5.12 -11.51
CA PHE A 14 -7.15 -5.71 -10.38
C PHE A 14 -8.09 -6.66 -9.64
N TYR A 15 -7.51 -7.59 -8.89
CA TYR A 15 -8.25 -8.49 -8.00
C TYR A 15 -7.74 -8.30 -6.57
N ASN A 16 -7.05 -9.30 -6.04
CA ASN A 16 -6.46 -9.27 -4.71
C ASN A 16 -5.14 -8.50 -4.65
N GLU A 17 -4.51 -8.27 -5.80
CA GLU A 17 -3.23 -7.59 -5.91
C GLU A 17 -3.37 -6.28 -6.67
N PHE A 18 -2.92 -5.18 -6.06
CA PHE A 18 -3.00 -3.87 -6.68
C PHE A 18 -1.90 -2.91 -6.26
N LEU A 19 -1.57 -2.00 -7.16
CA LEU A 19 -0.51 -1.00 -7.01
C LEU A 19 -1.12 0.35 -6.67
N LEU A 20 -0.64 0.96 -5.60
CA LEU A 20 -0.95 2.34 -5.25
C LEU A 20 0.34 3.14 -5.09
N LYS A 21 0.30 4.40 -5.54
CA LYS A 21 1.34 5.37 -5.26
C LYS A 21 1.01 6.11 -3.98
N SER A 22 1.91 6.05 -3.00
CA SER A 22 1.84 6.84 -1.77
C SER A 22 2.28 8.27 -2.04
N LYS A 23 1.57 9.24 -1.46
CA LYS A 23 2.01 10.64 -1.39
C LYS A 23 3.06 10.87 -0.29
N GLU A 24 3.07 10.01 0.71
CA GLU A 24 4.10 9.97 1.76
C GLU A 24 5.28 9.07 1.34
N ASP A 25 6.43 9.23 1.98
CA ASP A 25 7.58 8.32 1.79
C ASP A 25 7.22 6.88 2.18
N ILE A 26 7.71 5.91 1.41
CA ILE A 26 7.41 4.48 1.64
C ILE A 26 7.89 4.00 3.02
N SER A 27 8.96 4.59 3.53
CA SER A 27 9.52 4.25 4.85
C SER A 27 8.54 4.65 5.95
N THR A 28 7.84 5.77 5.79
CA THR A 28 6.79 6.22 6.70
C THR A 28 5.61 5.26 6.69
N VAL A 29 5.15 4.85 5.50
CA VAL A 29 4.05 3.88 5.36
C VAL A 29 4.41 2.54 6.00
N ASN A 30 5.62 2.03 5.71
CA ASN A 30 6.10 0.78 6.27
C ASN A 30 6.21 0.84 7.79
N LYS A 31 6.77 1.93 8.33
CA LYS A 31 6.88 2.13 9.78
C LYS A 31 5.49 2.11 10.44
N LYS A 32 4.52 2.88 9.92
CA LYS A 32 3.14 2.91 10.43
C LYS A 32 2.51 1.51 10.49
N LEU A 33 2.68 0.69 9.45
CA LEU A 33 2.13 -0.67 9.40
C LEU A 33 2.83 -1.61 10.38
N LEU A 34 4.16 -1.57 10.44
CA LEU A 34 4.95 -2.42 11.35
C LEU A 34 4.65 -2.10 12.82
N GLU A 35 4.54 -0.82 13.19
CA GLU A 35 4.15 -0.40 14.54
C GLU A 35 2.74 -0.88 14.94
N ASN A 36 1.90 -1.22 13.96
CA ASN A 36 0.56 -1.76 14.17
C ASN A 36 0.47 -3.29 13.97
N ASN A 37 1.61 -3.98 13.89
CA ASN A 37 1.73 -5.44 13.67
C ASN A 37 1.22 -5.93 12.30
N PHE A 38 1.31 -5.09 11.27
CA PHE A 38 1.00 -5.48 9.89
C PHE A 38 2.26 -5.57 9.04
N ILE A 39 2.36 -6.62 8.23
CA ILE A 39 3.41 -6.76 7.23
C ILE A 39 3.18 -5.69 6.14
N PRO A 40 4.17 -4.83 5.84
CA PRO A 40 4.03 -3.82 4.81
C PRO A 40 3.87 -4.43 3.40
N PRO A 41 3.19 -3.71 2.49
CA PRO A 41 3.14 -4.07 1.08
C PRO A 41 4.54 -4.06 0.45
N LEU A 42 4.67 -4.76 -0.67
CA LEU A 42 5.95 -4.87 -1.39
C LEU A 42 6.35 -3.52 -1.99
N LYS A 43 7.60 -3.12 -1.78
CA LYS A 43 8.19 -1.90 -2.32
C LYS A 43 8.70 -2.14 -3.74
N ILE A 44 7.96 -1.66 -4.74
CA ILE A 44 8.28 -1.93 -6.16
C ILE A 44 9.61 -1.30 -6.58
N CYS A 45 10.00 -0.18 -5.95
CA CYS A 45 11.27 0.51 -6.21
C CYS A 45 12.53 -0.33 -5.91
N GLU A 46 12.38 -1.42 -5.14
CA GLU A 46 13.47 -2.35 -4.87
C GLU A 46 13.84 -3.15 -6.13
N PHE A 47 12.86 -3.40 -7.01
CA PHE A 47 12.99 -4.16 -8.25
C PHE A 47 13.12 -3.28 -9.50
N TYR A 48 12.43 -2.14 -9.51
CA TYR A 48 12.33 -1.23 -10.64
C TYR A 48 12.84 0.17 -10.24
N LYS A 49 13.80 0.73 -10.98
CA LYS A 49 14.52 1.97 -10.60
C LYS A 49 13.95 3.25 -11.22
N GLU A 50 12.83 3.15 -11.92
CA GLU A 50 12.15 4.27 -12.53
C GLU A 50 11.58 5.21 -11.47
N GLU A 51 11.85 6.51 -11.61
CA GLU A 51 11.49 7.53 -10.60
C GLU A 51 9.98 7.60 -10.33
N ASN A 52 9.14 7.31 -11.32
CA ASN A 52 7.69 7.26 -11.14
C ASN A 52 7.23 6.11 -10.22
N LEU A 53 8.09 5.11 -9.97
CA LEU A 53 7.83 3.94 -9.12
C LEU A 53 8.38 4.04 -7.70
N ARG A 54 9.13 5.12 -7.37
CA ARG A 54 9.79 5.29 -6.07
C ARG A 54 8.86 5.08 -4.87
N ASN A 55 7.64 5.62 -4.93
CA ASN A 55 6.65 5.53 -3.84
C ASN A 55 5.49 4.58 -4.15
N VAL A 56 5.72 3.56 -4.98
CA VAL A 56 4.69 2.61 -5.39
C VAL A 56 4.79 1.33 -4.57
N LEU A 57 3.64 0.93 -4.03
CA LEU A 57 3.50 -0.23 -3.16
C LEU A 57 2.53 -1.23 -3.81
N LEU A 58 2.90 -2.51 -3.82
CA LEU A 58 2.04 -3.62 -4.21
C LEU A 58 1.39 -4.21 -2.98
N PHE A 59 0.08 -4.01 -2.88
CA PHE A 59 -0.76 -4.61 -1.87
C PHE A 59 -1.25 -5.96 -2.36
N ALA A 60 -1.16 -6.98 -1.51
CA ALA A 60 -1.72 -8.31 -1.75
C ALA A 60 -2.70 -8.65 -0.61
N VAL A 61 -3.98 -8.77 -0.96
CA VAL A 61 -5.06 -9.11 -0.04
C VAL A 61 -5.28 -10.62 -0.12
N THR A 62 -4.86 -11.35 0.90
CA THR A 62 -5.00 -12.81 0.96
C THR A 62 -6.16 -13.22 1.87
N GLU A 63 -6.64 -14.45 1.70
CA GLU A 63 -7.74 -15.03 2.50
C GLU A 63 -7.42 -15.12 4.00
N VAL A 64 -6.15 -15.00 4.38
CA VAL A 64 -5.69 -15.01 5.77
C VAL A 64 -6.12 -13.74 6.51
N LEU A 65 -6.29 -12.62 5.82
CA LEU A 65 -6.68 -11.35 6.41
C LEU A 65 -8.21 -11.26 6.56
N LYS A 66 -8.68 -11.18 7.80
CA LYS A 66 -10.09 -10.93 8.10
C LYS A 66 -10.49 -9.52 7.64
N ARG A 67 -11.78 -9.32 7.34
CA ARG A 67 -12.31 -8.00 6.92
C ARG A 67 -12.02 -6.89 7.93
N ASP A 68 -12.09 -7.18 9.23
CA ASP A 68 -11.81 -6.19 10.27
C ASP A 68 -10.34 -5.77 10.32
N GLU A 69 -9.42 -6.71 10.04
CA GLU A 69 -7.99 -6.43 9.91
C GLU A 69 -7.75 -5.52 8.69
N LEU A 70 -8.39 -5.79 7.56
CA LEU A 70 -8.31 -4.95 6.36
C LEU A 70 -8.86 -3.54 6.62
N ASN A 71 -9.98 -3.43 7.36
CA ASN A 71 -10.52 -2.13 7.77
C ASN A 71 -9.54 -1.38 8.68
N LYS A 72 -8.88 -2.08 9.61
CA LYS A 72 -7.86 -1.49 10.50
C LYS A 72 -6.66 -0.98 9.70
N VAL A 73 -6.15 -1.78 8.76
CA VAL A 73 -5.07 -1.37 7.84
C VAL A 73 -5.50 -0.12 7.05
N ALA A 74 -6.69 -0.13 6.45
CA ALA A 74 -7.20 1.02 5.70
C ALA A 74 -7.32 2.29 6.54
N LYS A 75 -7.70 2.16 7.83
CA LYS A 75 -7.75 3.28 8.78
C LYS A 75 -6.35 3.83 9.08
N ILE A 76 -5.40 2.97 9.46
CA ILE A 76 -4.00 3.36 9.73
C ILE A 76 -3.39 4.10 8.53
N LEU A 77 -3.68 3.62 7.31
CA LEU A 77 -3.19 4.22 6.07
C LEU A 77 -3.91 5.51 5.66
N SER A 78 -5.05 5.84 6.28
CA SER A 78 -5.81 7.06 6.00
C SER A 78 -5.46 8.22 6.95
N GLU A 79 -4.82 7.93 8.07
CA GLU A 79 -4.32 8.90 9.06
C GLU A 79 -3.02 9.58 8.58
#